data_AF-A0A3P6TKX6-F1
#
_entry.id   AF-A0A3P6TKX6-F1
#
_cell.length_a   1.000
_cell.length_b   1.000
_cell.length_c   1.000
_cell.angle_alpha   90.00
_cell.angle_beta   90.00
_cell.angle_gamma   90.00
#
_symmetry.space_group_name_H-M   'P 1'
#
loop_
_entity.id
_entity.type
_entity.pdbx_description
1 polymer ?
#
loop_
_entity_poly.entity_id
_entity_poly.type
_entity_poly.pdbx_seq_one_letter_code
_entity_poly.pdbx_strand_id
1 'polypeptide(L)'
;MDTLPESIKQKSAKVKQLGGLNELNRLFSELPTLYKRNEEILEETNRMLNEEKESDDNLRRQFGAKWTRMSSEQLTGPLLQEIGKYRGILHTASNADKMVKDKFEANRPAIEMLSKNEVELRGSIPSQSQHATEGTTEAVEKLKALMNQVQELKVQREKLEKEFKDVRSDIANDLLKALAESQILNEEQISKEKIQQIYGPLKEKVEASIKQQENMMAEVQVMFCPLFLLYATF
;
A
#
# COMPACT_ATOMS: atom_id res chain seq x y z
N MET A 1 -37.04 8.80 -16.97
CA MET A 1 -36.37 7.53 -16.58
C MET A 1 -34.93 7.87 -16.29
N ASP A 2 -34.57 8.10 -15.02
CA ASP A 2 -33.28 8.71 -14.67
C ASP A 2 -32.11 7.80 -15.01
N THR A 3 -31.18 8.30 -15.82
CA THR A 3 -30.01 7.57 -16.29
C THR A 3 -28.95 7.52 -15.18
N LEU A 4 -28.31 6.37 -15.01
CA LEU A 4 -27.20 6.25 -14.07
C LEU A 4 -26.04 7.16 -14.52
N PRO A 5 -25.41 7.95 -13.63
CA PRO A 5 -24.29 8.79 -14.00
C PRO A 5 -23.14 7.99 -14.62
N GLU A 6 -22.57 8.51 -15.70
CA GLU A 6 -21.51 7.84 -16.47
C GLU A 6 -20.28 7.50 -15.60
N SER A 7 -19.92 8.36 -14.65
CA SER A 7 -18.81 8.11 -13.71
C SER A 7 -19.05 6.89 -12.81
N ILE A 8 -20.30 6.62 -12.42
CA ILE A 8 -20.67 5.44 -11.63
C ILE A 8 -20.66 4.19 -12.51
N LYS A 9 -21.14 4.28 -13.76
CA LYS A 9 -21.06 3.19 -14.74
C LYS A 9 -19.63 2.74 -14.96
N GLN A 10 -18.72 3.67 -15.22
CA GLN A 10 -17.31 3.38 -15.47
C GLN A 10 -16.63 2.73 -14.25
N LYS A 11 -16.91 3.22 -13.04
CA LYS A 11 -16.37 2.64 -11.80
C LYS A 11 -16.92 1.23 -11.54
N SER A 12 -18.23 1.03 -11.71
CA SER A 12 -18.84 -0.31 -11.59
C SER A 12 -18.26 -1.28 -12.62
N ALA A 13 -18.09 -0.85 -13.88
CA ALA A 13 -17.48 -1.66 -14.92
C ALA A 13 -16.03 -2.05 -14.55
N LYS A 14 -15.24 -1.13 -14.03
CA LYS A 14 -13.87 -1.41 -13.56
C LYS A 14 -13.84 -2.42 -12.40
N VAL A 15 -14.74 -2.29 -11.42
CA VAL A 15 -14.85 -3.25 -10.30
C VAL A 15 -15.18 -4.66 -10.84
N LYS A 16 -16.13 -4.75 -11.77
CA LYS A 16 -16.51 -6.04 -12.40
C LYS A 16 -15.38 -6.64 -13.22
N GLN A 17 -14.66 -5.83 -13.99
CA GLN A 17 -13.51 -6.28 -14.79
C GLN A 17 -12.40 -6.89 -13.93
N LEU A 18 -12.22 -6.38 -12.70
CA LEU A 18 -11.24 -6.89 -11.74
C LEU A 18 -11.75 -8.08 -10.91
N GLY A 19 -12.90 -8.69 -11.28
CA GLY A 19 -13.48 -9.84 -10.58
C GLY A 19 -14.41 -9.51 -9.41
N GLY A 20 -14.59 -8.21 -9.12
CA GLY A 20 -15.54 -7.72 -8.13
C GLY A 20 -15.37 -8.34 -6.74
N LEU A 21 -16.51 -8.60 -6.08
CA LEU A 21 -16.53 -9.18 -4.74
C LEU A 21 -15.95 -10.60 -4.68
N ASN A 22 -16.07 -11.37 -5.77
CA ASN A 22 -15.59 -12.76 -5.82
C ASN A 22 -14.07 -12.83 -5.69
N GLU A 23 -13.35 -11.93 -6.38
CA GLU A 23 -11.89 -11.89 -6.31
C GLU A 23 -11.41 -11.46 -4.92
N LEU A 24 -12.07 -10.48 -4.31
CA LEU A 24 -11.76 -10.09 -2.92
C LEU A 24 -11.99 -11.24 -1.94
N ASN A 25 -13.12 -11.95 -2.05
CA ASN A 25 -13.39 -13.12 -1.22
C ASN A 25 -12.34 -14.22 -1.41
N ARG A 26 -11.89 -14.46 -2.65
CA ARG A 26 -10.82 -15.41 -2.95
C ARG A 26 -9.53 -15.02 -2.21
N LEU A 27 -9.09 -13.76 -2.34
CA LEU A 27 -7.90 -13.26 -1.67
C LEU A 27 -8.01 -13.39 -0.14
N PHE A 28 -9.14 -13.02 0.46
CA PHE A 28 -9.36 -13.18 1.91
C PHE A 28 -9.39 -14.63 2.37
N SER A 29 -9.85 -15.56 1.52
CA SER A 29 -9.82 -17.00 1.84
C SER A 29 -8.40 -17.60 1.78
N GLU A 30 -7.51 -17.00 1.00
CA GLU A 30 -6.12 -17.46 0.85
C GLU A 30 -5.19 -16.95 1.96
N LEU A 31 -5.44 -15.76 2.51
CA LEU A 31 -4.60 -15.13 3.55
C LEU A 31 -4.31 -16.05 4.76
N PRO A 32 -5.30 -16.71 5.40
CA PRO A 32 -5.03 -17.59 6.53
C PRO A 32 -4.13 -18.78 6.16
N THR A 33 -4.28 -19.28 4.94
CA THR A 33 -3.49 -20.42 4.43
C THR A 33 -2.04 -20.01 4.22
N LEU A 34 -1.80 -18.82 3.65
CA LEU A 34 -0.46 -18.27 3.47
C LEU A 34 0.23 -17.96 4.81
N TYR A 35 -0.52 -17.40 5.76
CA TYR A 35 -0.03 -17.17 7.13
C TYR A 35 0.39 -18.49 7.78
N LYS A 36 -0.51 -19.47 7.80
CA LYS A 36 -0.29 -20.76 8.44
C LYS A 36 0.92 -21.47 7.85
N ARG A 37 1.09 -21.44 6.53
CA ARG A 37 2.26 -22.02 5.86
C ARG A 37 3.57 -21.39 6.36
N ASN A 38 3.63 -20.08 6.51
CA ASN A 38 4.83 -19.40 7.01
C ASN A 38 5.08 -19.71 8.50
N GLU A 39 4.02 -19.80 9.30
CA GLU A 39 4.10 -20.20 10.70
C GLU A 39 4.61 -21.64 10.85
N GLU A 40 4.09 -22.59 10.07
CA GLU A 40 4.53 -23.99 10.07
C GLU A 40 6.01 -24.12 9.72
N ILE A 41 6.50 -23.39 8.70
CA ILE A 41 7.93 -23.38 8.34
C ILE A 41 8.79 -22.87 9.49
N LEU A 42 8.33 -21.83 10.18
CA LEU A 42 9.06 -21.20 11.27
C LEU A 42 9.11 -22.10 12.53
N GLU A 43 7.97 -22.70 12.88
CA GLU A 43 7.88 -23.63 14.01
C GLU A 43 8.66 -24.91 13.75
N GLU A 44 8.65 -25.43 12.53
CA GLU A 44 9.46 -26.59 12.16
C GLU A 44 10.96 -26.27 12.25
N THR A 45 11.38 -25.09 11.77
CA THR A 45 12.77 -24.63 11.92
C THR A 45 13.17 -24.55 13.39
N ASN A 46 12.30 -23.97 14.23
CA ASN A 46 12.53 -23.87 15.67
C ASN A 46 12.58 -25.25 16.35
N ARG A 47 11.72 -26.19 15.95
CA ARG A 47 11.70 -27.57 16.45
C ARG A 47 13.03 -28.26 16.17
N MET A 48 13.55 -28.21 14.94
CA MET A 48 14.83 -28.84 14.58
C MET A 48 16.00 -28.31 15.42
N LEU A 49 16.04 -27.00 15.69
CA LEU A 49 17.10 -26.42 16.52
C LEU A 49 16.99 -26.87 17.98
N ASN A 50 15.79 -26.97 18.52
CA ASN A 50 15.57 -27.46 19.89
C ASN A 50 15.94 -28.93 20.02
N GLU A 51 15.61 -29.77 19.03
CA GLU A 51 15.96 -31.19 19.05
C GLU A 51 17.49 -31.42 19.01
N GLU A 52 18.22 -30.67 18.17
CA GLU A 52 19.68 -30.75 18.18
C GLU A 52 20.29 -30.22 19.48
N LYS A 53 19.69 -29.17 20.07
CA LYS A 53 20.13 -28.67 21.39
C LYS A 53 19.93 -29.72 22.47
N GLU A 54 18.76 -30.37 22.53
CA GLU A 54 18.48 -31.42 23.51
C GLU A 54 19.41 -32.63 23.34
N SER A 55 19.70 -33.01 22.10
CA SER A 55 20.67 -34.05 21.76
C SER A 55 22.08 -33.67 22.25
N ASP A 56 22.53 -32.44 21.99
CA ASP A 56 23.82 -31.94 22.47
C ASP A 56 23.92 -31.93 23.99
N ASP A 57 22.89 -31.43 24.67
CA ASP A 57 22.83 -31.34 26.13
C ASP A 57 22.89 -32.73 26.76
N ASN A 58 22.19 -33.71 26.15
CA ASN A 58 22.22 -35.10 26.61
C ASN A 58 23.62 -35.72 26.45
N LEU A 59 24.25 -35.57 25.28
CA LEU A 59 25.61 -36.07 25.03
C LEU A 59 26.64 -35.42 25.94
N ARG A 60 26.49 -34.11 26.18
CA ARG A 60 27.33 -33.36 27.12
C ARG A 60 27.22 -33.88 28.54
N ARG A 61 26.02 -34.22 29.00
CA ARG A 61 25.79 -34.84 30.33
C ARG A 61 26.41 -36.23 30.42
N GLN A 62 26.32 -37.04 29.36
CA GLN A 62 26.84 -38.42 29.34
C GLN A 62 28.36 -38.49 29.24
N PHE A 63 28.97 -37.68 28.37
CA PHE A 63 30.39 -37.77 28.03
C PHE A 63 31.26 -36.73 28.73
N GLY A 64 30.67 -35.72 29.38
CA GLY A 64 31.36 -34.74 30.21
C GLY A 64 32.57 -34.12 29.51
N ALA A 65 33.76 -34.26 30.11
CA ALA A 65 35.01 -33.70 29.59
C ALA A 65 35.45 -34.25 28.23
N LYS A 66 34.88 -35.37 27.75
CA LYS A 66 35.17 -35.91 26.41
C LYS A 66 34.36 -35.22 25.30
N TRP A 67 33.33 -34.45 25.66
CA TRP A 67 32.45 -33.75 24.72
C TRP A 67 32.81 -32.27 24.62
N THR A 68 33.84 -31.96 23.82
CA THR A 68 34.49 -30.64 23.79
C THR A 68 33.98 -29.71 22.67
N ARG A 69 32.99 -30.14 21.88
CA ARG A 69 32.39 -29.31 20.83
C ARG A 69 31.68 -28.09 21.42
N MET A 70 31.64 -26.99 20.66
CA MET A 70 30.82 -25.81 20.98
C MET A 70 29.39 -26.25 21.25
N SER A 71 28.75 -25.66 22.26
CA SER A 71 27.37 -26.00 22.58
C SER A 71 26.44 -25.61 21.43
N SER A 72 25.41 -26.43 21.18
CA SER A 72 24.41 -26.11 20.15
C SER A 72 23.76 -24.77 20.42
N GLU A 73 23.51 -24.43 21.69
CA GLU A 73 22.98 -23.12 22.09
C GLU A 73 23.84 -21.93 21.65
N GLN A 74 25.16 -22.01 21.84
CA GLN A 74 26.08 -20.98 21.38
C GLN A 74 26.15 -20.91 19.86
N LEU A 75 26.12 -22.06 19.19
CA LEU A 75 26.21 -22.15 17.74
C LEU A 75 24.95 -21.60 17.05
N THR A 76 23.76 -21.86 17.60
CA THR A 76 22.47 -21.51 16.98
C THR A 76 21.92 -20.16 17.43
N GLY A 77 22.61 -19.42 18.30
CA GLY A 77 22.18 -18.12 18.82
C GLY A 77 21.67 -17.13 17.75
N PRO A 78 22.43 -16.88 16.66
CA PRO A 78 21.97 -16.01 15.57
C PRO A 78 20.70 -16.52 14.86
N LEU A 79 20.54 -17.83 14.71
CA LEU A 79 19.35 -18.43 14.08
C LEU A 79 18.10 -18.24 14.95
N LEU A 80 18.24 -18.40 16.27
CA LEU A 80 17.15 -18.16 17.23
C LEU A 80 16.72 -16.68 17.25
N GLN A 81 17.66 -15.75 17.08
CA GLN A 81 17.35 -14.33 16.94
C GLN A 81 16.54 -14.04 15.67
N GLU A 82 16.94 -14.60 14.52
CA GLU A 82 16.17 -14.48 13.28
C GLU A 82 14.78 -15.11 13.40
N ILE A 83 14.65 -16.27 14.07
CA ILE A 83 13.33 -16.87 14.37
C ILE A 83 12.44 -15.88 15.15
N GLY A 84 12.98 -15.26 16.20
CA GLY A 84 12.25 -14.25 16.97
C GLY A 84 11.80 -13.05 16.12
N LYS A 85 12.67 -12.57 15.23
CA LYS A 85 12.36 -11.50 14.27
C LYS A 85 11.24 -11.90 13.31
N TYR A 86 11.29 -13.09 12.71
CA TYR A 86 10.24 -13.57 11.81
C TYR A 86 8.91 -13.80 12.53
N ARG A 87 8.91 -14.27 13.78
CA ARG A 87 7.69 -14.31 14.61
C ARG A 87 7.09 -12.92 14.80
N GLY A 88 7.94 -11.91 15.06
CA GLY A 88 7.50 -10.52 15.14
C GLY A 88 6.86 -10.02 13.84
N ILE A 89 7.49 -10.29 12.69
CA ILE A 89 6.96 -9.92 11.37
C ILE A 89 5.61 -10.59 11.10
N LEU A 90 5.47 -11.89 11.41
CA LEU A 90 4.20 -12.61 11.27
C LEU A 90 3.12 -12.00 12.16
N HIS A 91 3.44 -11.64 13.40
CA HIS A 91 2.48 -11.00 14.29
C HIS A 91 2.00 -9.64 13.75
N THR A 92 2.93 -8.82 13.24
CA THR A 92 2.58 -7.54 12.58
C THR A 92 1.73 -7.75 11.34
N ALA A 93 2.04 -8.74 10.51
CA ALA A 93 1.26 -9.10 9.32
C ALA A 93 -0.17 -9.51 9.70
N SER A 94 -0.34 -10.35 10.71
CA SER A 94 -1.66 -10.76 11.21
C SER A 94 -2.53 -9.58 11.68
N ASN A 95 -1.93 -8.61 12.36
CA ASN A 95 -2.62 -7.38 12.77
C ASN A 95 -3.03 -6.51 11.56
N ALA A 96 -2.17 -6.42 10.54
CA ALA A 96 -2.49 -5.72 9.30
C ALA A 96 -3.62 -6.41 8.53
N ASP A 97 -3.60 -7.74 8.42
CA ASP A 97 -4.64 -8.53 7.77
C ASP A 97 -6.00 -8.33 8.46
N LYS A 98 -6.02 -8.33 9.79
CA LYS A 98 -7.22 -8.03 10.57
C LYS A 98 -7.76 -6.64 10.25
N MET A 99 -6.91 -5.62 10.23
CA MET A 99 -7.32 -4.25 9.91
C MET A 99 -7.90 -4.15 8.49
N VAL A 100 -7.29 -4.83 7.51
CA VAL A 100 -7.77 -4.84 6.13
C VAL A 100 -9.12 -5.57 6.03
N LYS A 101 -9.27 -6.69 6.74
CA LYS A 101 -10.53 -7.45 6.80
C LYS A 101 -11.66 -6.64 7.43
N ASP A 102 -11.41 -5.97 8.55
CA ASP A 102 -12.42 -5.14 9.22
C ASP A 102 -12.87 -3.98 8.32
N LYS A 103 -11.93 -3.34 7.61
CA LYS A 103 -12.24 -2.31 6.61
C LYS A 103 -13.02 -2.87 5.43
N PHE A 104 -12.70 -4.07 4.98
CA PHE A 104 -13.43 -4.73 3.90
C PHE A 104 -14.87 -5.03 4.32
N GLU A 105 -15.11 -5.66 5.46
CA GLU A 105 -16.47 -5.99 5.92
C GLU A 105 -17.32 -4.73 6.09
N ALA A 106 -16.74 -3.64 6.61
CA ALA A 106 -17.43 -2.35 6.73
C ALA A 106 -17.88 -1.76 5.37
N ASN A 107 -17.14 -2.03 4.29
CA ASN A 107 -17.41 -1.50 2.94
C ASN A 107 -18.03 -2.55 1.99
N ARG A 108 -18.16 -3.79 2.43
CA ARG A 108 -18.59 -4.93 1.63
C ARG A 108 -19.94 -4.71 0.94
N PRO A 109 -20.99 -4.16 1.61
CA PRO A 109 -22.27 -3.92 0.95
C PRO A 109 -22.18 -2.93 -0.22
N ALA A 110 -21.33 -1.91 -0.12
CA ALA A 110 -21.12 -0.93 -1.18
C ALA A 110 -20.36 -1.53 -2.37
N ILE A 111 -19.34 -2.35 -2.11
CA ILE A 111 -18.59 -3.07 -3.14
C ILE A 111 -19.49 -4.09 -3.85
N GLU A 112 -20.33 -4.79 -3.10
CA GLU A 112 -21.33 -5.72 -3.63
C GLU A 112 -22.30 -4.99 -4.55
N MET A 113 -22.83 -3.84 -4.11
CA MET A 113 -23.71 -3.01 -4.93
C MET A 113 -23.06 -2.58 -6.25
N LEU A 114 -21.79 -2.13 -6.21
CA LEU A 114 -21.04 -1.77 -7.42
C LEU A 114 -20.72 -2.96 -8.34
N SER A 115 -20.74 -4.18 -7.80
CA SER A 115 -20.50 -5.41 -8.55
C SER A 115 -21.74 -5.92 -9.28
N LYS A 116 -22.94 -5.38 -9.00
CA LYS A 116 -24.21 -5.76 -9.63
C LYS A 116 -24.30 -5.32 -11.10
N ASN A 117 -25.32 -5.82 -11.81
CA ASN A 117 -25.60 -5.35 -13.16
C ASN A 117 -26.18 -3.91 -13.14
N GLU A 118 -26.20 -3.23 -14.28
CA GLU A 118 -26.61 -1.81 -14.35
C GLU A 118 -28.07 -1.60 -13.91
N VAL A 119 -28.95 -2.56 -14.18
CA VAL A 119 -30.38 -2.48 -13.82
C VAL A 119 -30.55 -2.53 -12.30
N GLU A 120 -29.87 -3.48 -11.65
CA GLU A 120 -29.89 -3.65 -10.19
C GLU A 120 -29.21 -2.49 -9.46
N LEU A 121 -28.08 -2.01 -9.99
CA LEU A 121 -27.37 -0.86 -9.45
C LEU A 121 -28.24 0.39 -9.53
N ARG A 122 -28.91 0.61 -10.66
CA ARG A 122 -29.87 1.71 -10.82
C ARG A 122 -31.05 1.59 -9.88
N GLY A 123 -31.60 0.39 -9.70
CA GLY A 123 -32.69 0.14 -8.74
C GLY A 123 -32.30 0.36 -7.28
N SER A 124 -31.00 0.37 -6.97
CA SER A 124 -30.47 0.63 -5.62
C SER A 124 -30.30 2.14 -5.33
N ILE A 125 -30.43 3.01 -6.34
CA ILE A 125 -30.31 4.46 -6.19
C ILE A 125 -31.71 5.06 -6.11
N PRO A 126 -32.06 5.77 -5.02
CA PRO A 126 -33.35 6.43 -4.91
C PRO A 126 -33.50 7.44 -6.05
N SER A 127 -34.65 7.40 -6.72
CA SER A 127 -34.97 8.37 -7.78
C SER A 127 -35.11 9.75 -7.15
N GLN A 128 -34.30 10.70 -7.61
CA GLN A 128 -34.49 12.11 -7.26
C GLN A 128 -35.37 12.77 -8.32
N SER A 129 -36.34 13.57 -7.88
CA SER A 129 -37.02 14.52 -8.75
C SER A 129 -35.97 15.41 -9.39
N GLN A 130 -35.94 15.46 -10.72
CA GLN A 130 -35.05 16.36 -11.46
C GLN A 130 -35.33 17.79 -11.02
N HIS A 131 -34.46 18.36 -10.20
CA HIS A 131 -34.44 19.80 -10.02
C HIS A 131 -34.04 20.37 -11.38
N ALA A 132 -34.97 21.07 -12.03
CA ALA A 132 -34.75 21.73 -13.29
C ALA A 132 -33.71 22.84 -13.07
N THR A 133 -32.43 22.49 -13.22
CA THR A 133 -31.39 23.48 -13.38
C THR A 133 -31.44 23.93 -14.83
N GLU A 134 -31.99 25.12 -15.06
CA GLU A 134 -31.92 25.80 -16.34
C GLU A 134 -30.44 26.02 -16.70
N GLY A 135 -29.88 25.13 -17.53
CA GLY A 135 -28.58 25.30 -18.17
C GLY A 135 -27.34 24.97 -17.32
N THR A 136 -26.26 24.66 -18.02
CA THR A 136 -24.91 24.59 -17.45
C THR A 136 -24.54 25.97 -16.94
N THR A 137 -24.47 26.16 -15.63
CA THR A 137 -23.95 27.41 -15.07
C THR A 137 -22.43 27.44 -15.23
N GLU A 138 -21.84 28.63 -15.34
CA GLU A 138 -20.38 28.83 -15.35
C GLU A 138 -19.70 28.09 -14.18
N ALA A 139 -20.36 28.03 -13.03
CA ALA A 139 -19.90 27.29 -11.87
C ALA A 139 -19.78 25.77 -12.12
N VAL A 140 -20.73 25.17 -12.85
CA VAL A 140 -20.69 23.75 -13.23
C VAL A 140 -19.59 23.47 -14.24
N GLU A 141 -19.37 24.35 -15.21
CA GLU A 141 -18.27 24.20 -16.19
C GLU A 141 -16.91 24.29 -15.52
N LYS A 142 -16.72 25.26 -14.63
CA LYS A 142 -15.49 25.42 -13.86
C LYS A 142 -15.25 24.22 -12.93
N LEU A 143 -16.29 23.70 -12.28
CA LEU A 143 -16.18 22.49 -11.46
C LEU A 143 -15.78 21.26 -12.28
N LYS A 144 -16.36 21.08 -13.48
CA LYS A 144 -15.96 20.01 -14.40
C LYS A 144 -14.49 20.13 -14.81
N ALA A 145 -14.02 21.34 -15.12
CA ALA A 145 -12.62 21.60 -15.44
C ALA A 145 -11.70 21.24 -14.27
N LEU A 146 -12.04 21.65 -13.04
CA LEU A 146 -11.29 21.29 -11.82
C LEU A 146 -11.27 19.78 -11.59
N MET A 147 -12.39 19.07 -11.80
CA MET A 147 -12.43 17.61 -11.68
C MET A 147 -11.55 16.90 -12.72
N ASN A 148 -11.47 17.42 -13.94
CA ASN A 148 -10.56 16.90 -14.97
C ASN A 148 -9.10 17.11 -14.58
N GLN A 149 -8.74 18.29 -14.07
CA GLN A 149 -7.39 18.56 -13.56
C GLN A 149 -7.00 17.64 -12.40
N VAL A 150 -7.94 17.33 -11.49
CA VAL A 150 -7.72 16.34 -10.42
C VAL A 150 -7.44 14.95 -10.99
N GLN A 151 -8.15 14.56 -12.06
CA GLN A 151 -7.93 13.27 -12.71
C GLN A 151 -6.58 13.21 -13.42
N GLU A 152 -6.18 14.28 -14.10
CA GLU A 152 -4.85 14.42 -14.71
C GLU A 152 -3.74 14.33 -13.66
N LEU A 153 -3.91 15.01 -12.52
CA LEU A 153 -2.95 14.97 -11.42
C LEU A 153 -2.74 13.56 -10.86
N LYS A 154 -3.82 12.76 -10.76
CA LYS A 154 -3.72 11.35 -10.34
C LYS A 154 -2.89 10.53 -11.32
N VAL A 155 -3.15 10.68 -12.62
CA VAL A 155 -2.37 9.98 -13.68
C VAL A 155 -0.91 10.40 -13.66
N GLN A 156 -0.64 11.70 -13.47
CA GLN A 156 0.73 12.21 -13.32
C GLN A 156 1.44 11.60 -12.11
N ARG A 157 0.73 11.42 -10.98
CA ARG A 157 1.31 10.77 -9.79
C ARG A 157 1.57 9.28 -9.98
N GLU A 158 0.70 8.56 -10.67
CA GLU A 158 0.96 7.16 -11.04
C GLU A 158 2.22 7.04 -11.92
N LYS A 159 2.41 7.98 -12.85
CA LYS A 159 3.64 8.05 -13.66
C LYS A 159 4.86 8.40 -12.81
N LEU A 160 4.73 9.38 -11.92
CA LEU A 160 5.81 9.81 -11.03
C LEU A 160 6.25 8.68 -10.10
N GLU A 161 5.31 7.91 -9.53
CA GLU A 161 5.61 6.73 -8.72
C GLU A 161 6.40 5.68 -9.51
N LYS A 162 6.06 5.45 -10.78
CA LYS A 162 6.83 4.58 -11.68
C LYS A 162 8.23 5.14 -11.93
N GLU A 163 8.34 6.43 -12.25
CA GLU A 163 9.64 7.10 -12.42
C GLU A 163 10.52 6.91 -11.17
N PHE A 164 9.97 7.06 -9.96
CA PHE A 164 10.69 6.78 -8.70
C PHE A 164 11.15 5.33 -8.56
N LYS A 165 10.29 4.36 -8.90
CA LYS A 165 10.62 2.92 -8.80
C LYS A 165 11.67 2.47 -9.83
N ASP A 166 11.67 3.11 -10.99
CA ASP A 166 12.56 2.76 -12.09
C ASP A 166 13.95 3.42 -11.97
N VAL A 167 14.12 4.39 -11.07
CA VAL A 167 15.42 4.96 -10.77
C VAL A 167 16.35 3.86 -10.27
N ARG A 168 17.42 3.63 -11.03
CA ARG A 168 18.56 2.81 -10.61
C ARG A 168 19.72 3.73 -10.32
N SER A 169 20.25 3.64 -9.11
CA SER A 169 21.43 4.38 -8.69
C SER A 169 22.51 3.41 -8.27
N ASP A 170 23.73 3.64 -8.75
CA ASP A 170 24.92 2.92 -8.33
C ASP A 170 25.80 3.86 -7.49
N ILE A 171 25.29 4.22 -6.31
CA ILE A 171 26.03 5.03 -5.33
C ILE A 171 27.28 4.26 -4.85
N ALA A 172 27.24 2.93 -4.88
CA ALA A 172 28.35 2.08 -4.48
C ALA A 172 29.61 2.37 -5.32
N ASN A 173 29.47 2.51 -6.64
CA ASN A 173 30.59 2.88 -7.51
C ASN A 173 31.18 4.26 -7.20
N ASP A 174 30.35 5.23 -6.84
CA ASP A 174 30.82 6.58 -6.47
C ASP A 174 31.56 6.55 -5.12
N LEU A 175 31.06 5.77 -4.15
CA LEU A 175 31.73 5.56 -2.85
C LEU A 175 33.05 4.79 -3.00
N LEU A 176 33.09 3.77 -3.85
CA LEU A 176 34.30 3.00 -4.12
C LEU A 176 35.40 3.86 -4.78
N LYS A 177 35.03 4.76 -5.70
CA LYS A 177 35.97 5.74 -6.26
C LYS A 177 36.48 6.71 -5.20
N ALA A 178 35.58 7.26 -4.39
CA ALA A 178 35.97 8.18 -3.32
C ALA A 178 36.89 7.51 -2.27
N LEU A 179 36.69 6.21 -2.01
CA LEU A 179 37.56 5.42 -1.14
C LEU A 179 38.93 5.14 -1.78
N ALA A 180 38.99 4.97 -3.10
CA ALA A 180 40.25 4.80 -3.82
C ALA A 180 41.07 6.10 -3.89
N GLU A 181 40.40 7.25 -3.94
CA GLU A 181 41.00 8.58 -4.06
C GLU A 181 41.35 9.22 -2.70
N SER A 182 40.61 8.88 -1.64
CA SER A 182 40.80 9.43 -0.29
C SER A 182 40.77 8.31 0.76
N GLN A 183 41.70 8.38 1.71
CA GLN A 183 41.75 7.46 2.85
C GLN A 183 40.63 7.73 3.88
N ILE A 184 40.00 8.91 3.81
CA ILE A 184 38.85 9.29 4.65
C ILE A 184 37.64 9.47 3.73
N LEU A 185 36.67 8.56 3.85
CA LEU A 185 35.41 8.59 3.10
C LEU A 185 34.37 9.41 3.86
N ASN A 186 33.87 10.49 3.26
CA ASN A 186 32.68 11.17 3.76
C ASN A 186 31.43 10.60 3.06
N GLU A 187 31.01 9.41 3.49
CA GLU A 187 29.88 8.68 2.90
C GLU A 187 28.59 9.50 2.94
N GLU A 188 28.33 10.21 4.04
CA GLU A 188 27.11 10.98 4.23
C GLU A 188 26.99 12.11 3.20
N GLN A 189 28.08 12.85 2.96
CA GLN A 189 28.07 13.93 1.98
C GLN A 189 27.87 13.39 0.56
N ILE A 190 28.65 12.36 0.17
CA ILE A 190 28.58 11.77 -1.17
C ILE A 190 27.19 11.19 -1.44
N SER A 191 26.63 10.48 -0.46
CA SER A 191 25.29 9.91 -0.56
C SER A 191 24.23 11.00 -0.67
N LYS A 192 24.30 12.07 0.14
CA LYS A 192 23.36 13.19 0.07
C LYS A 192 23.40 13.89 -1.28
N GLU A 193 24.58 14.22 -1.78
CA GLU A 193 24.77 14.88 -3.07
C GLU A 193 24.23 14.01 -4.21
N LYS A 194 24.53 12.70 -4.19
CA LYS A 194 24.06 11.77 -5.22
C LYS A 194 22.56 11.54 -5.17
N ILE A 195 22.00 11.36 -3.97
CA ILE A 195 20.55 11.24 -3.78
C ILE A 195 19.85 12.52 -4.25
N GLN A 196 20.39 13.70 -3.91
CA GLN A 196 19.84 14.98 -4.35
C GLN A 196 19.93 15.13 -5.88
N GLN A 197 21.03 14.71 -6.50
CA GLN A 197 21.17 14.74 -7.95
C GLN A 197 20.12 13.87 -8.65
N ILE A 198 19.86 12.68 -8.11
CA ILE A 198 18.98 11.68 -8.73
C ILE A 198 17.51 11.95 -8.43
N TYR A 199 17.18 12.19 -7.16
CA TYR A 199 15.81 12.30 -6.69
C TYR A 199 15.35 13.75 -6.50
N GLY A 200 16.24 14.74 -6.54
CA GLY A 200 15.90 16.15 -6.39
C GLY A 200 14.82 16.62 -7.38
N PRO A 201 14.98 16.40 -8.70
CA PRO A 201 13.96 16.78 -9.67
C PRO A 201 12.62 16.06 -9.47
N LEU A 202 12.66 14.78 -9.05
CA LEU A 202 11.46 14.01 -8.75
C LEU A 202 10.75 14.54 -7.49
N LYS A 203 11.52 14.91 -6.45
CA LYS A 203 11.01 15.54 -5.23
C LYS A 203 10.34 16.88 -5.53
N GLU A 204 10.96 17.73 -6.35
CA GLU A 204 10.36 18.99 -6.78
C GLU A 204 9.02 18.79 -7.51
N LYS A 205 8.94 17.79 -8.40
CA LYS A 205 7.67 17.40 -9.05
C LYS A 205 6.61 16.95 -8.05
N VAL A 206 6.98 16.18 -7.02
CA VAL A 206 6.06 15.77 -5.94
C VAL A 206 5.54 17.00 -5.18
N GLU A 207 6.44 17.89 -4.77
CA GLU A 207 6.07 19.10 -4.03
C GLU A 207 5.16 20.02 -4.85
N ALA A 208 5.46 20.20 -6.14
CA ALA A 208 4.60 20.93 -7.07
C ALA A 208 3.22 20.26 -7.20
N SER A 209 3.17 18.93 -7.30
CA SER A 209 1.92 18.17 -7.37
C SER A 209 1.08 18.28 -6.09
N ILE A 210 1.70 18.39 -4.92
CA ILE A 210 1.00 18.60 -3.64
C ILE A 210 0.41 20.01 -3.61
N LYS A 211 1.21 21.04 -3.90
CA LYS A 211 0.75 22.44 -3.95
C LYS A 211 -0.40 22.64 -4.95
N GLN A 212 -0.30 22.00 -6.12
CA GLN A 212 -1.36 22.04 -7.13
C GLN A 212 -2.66 21.43 -6.60
N GLN A 213 -2.59 20.30 -5.87
CA GLN A 213 -3.76 19.71 -5.24
C GLN A 213 -4.39 20.64 -4.19
N GLU A 214 -3.58 21.26 -3.34
CA GLU A 214 -4.08 22.18 -2.29
C GLU A 214 -4.88 23.33 -2.91
N ASN A 215 -4.33 23.96 -3.96
CA ASN A 215 -5.01 25.03 -4.69
C ASN A 215 -6.32 24.54 -5.33
N MET A 216 -6.29 23.41 -6.03
CA MET A 216 -7.49 22.84 -6.65
C MET A 216 -8.56 22.47 -5.63
N MET A 217 -8.19 21.93 -4.47
CA MET A 217 -9.15 21.59 -3.40
C MET A 217 -9.77 22.83 -2.78
N ALA A 218 -8.99 23.90 -2.57
CA ALA A 218 -9.52 25.18 -2.12
C ALA A 218 -10.52 25.75 -3.13
N GLU A 219 -10.20 25.73 -4.43
CA GLU A 219 -11.11 26.18 -5.48
C GLU A 219 -12.38 25.33 -5.57
N VAL A 220 -12.27 24.01 -5.49
CA VAL A 220 -13.43 23.11 -5.47
C VAL A 220 -14.34 23.42 -4.28
N GLN A 221 -13.78 23.66 -3.10
CA GLN A 221 -14.57 23.97 -1.91
C GLN A 221 -15.32 25.31 -2.05
N VAL A 222 -14.65 26.34 -2.59
CA VAL A 222 -15.26 27.66 -2.85
C VAL A 222 -16.37 27.55 -3.89
N MET A 223 -16.21 26.74 -4.93
CA MET A 223 -17.21 26.58 -5.99
C MET A 223 -18.38 25.69 -5.56
N PHE A 224 -18.15 24.72 -4.69
CA PHE A 224 -19.17 23.76 -4.23
C PHE A 224 -20.06 24.32 -3.12
N CYS A 225 -19.53 25.19 -2.24
CA CYS A 225 -20.30 25.76 -1.12
C CYS A 225 -21.57 26.55 -1.55
N PRO A 226 -21.53 27.42 -2.57
CA PRO A 226 -22.71 28.11 -3.09
C PRO A 226 -23.71 27.16 -3.75
N LEU A 227 -23.21 26.15 -4.48
CA LEU A 227 -24.04 25.10 -5.09
C LEU A 227 -24.70 24.19 -4.03
N PHE A 228 -24.13 24.06 -2.85
CA PHE A 228 -24.79 23.32 -1.77
C PHE A 228 -25.85 24.18 -1.08
N LEU A 229 -25.54 25.45 -0.80
CA LEU A 229 -26.48 26.38 -0.16
C LEU A 229 -27.69 26.74 -1.03
N LEU A 230 -27.52 26.83 -2.35
CA LEU A 230 -28.62 27.03 -3.30
C LEU A 230 -29.61 25.84 -3.36
N TYR A 231 -29.17 24.64 -2.95
CA TYR A 231 -29.93 23.40 -3.08
C TYR A 231 -30.25 22.72 -1.74
N ALA A 232 -29.67 23.19 -0.63
CA ALA A 232 -30.01 22.76 0.73
C ALA A 232 -31.16 23.57 1.36
N THR A 233 -31.57 24.67 0.70
CA THR A 233 -32.84 25.34 0.99
C THR A 233 -33.93 24.76 0.09
N PHE A 234 -34.40 23.54 0.37
CA PHE A 234 -35.77 23.03 0.14
C PHE A 234 -35.88 21.61 0.68
#